data_AF-A0A438KBH6-F1
#
_entry.id   AF-A0A438KBH6-F1
#
_cell.length_a   1.000
_cell.length_b   1.000
_cell.length_c   1.000
_cell.angle_alpha   90.00
_cell.angle_beta   90.00
_cell.angle_gamma   90.00
#
_symmetry.space_group_name_H-M   'P 1'
#
loop_
_entity.id
_entity.type
_entity.pdbx_description
1 polymer ?
#
loop_
_entity_poly.entity_id
_entity_poly.type
_entity_poly.pdbx_seq_one_letter_code
_entity_poly.pdbx_strand_id
1 'polypeptide(L)'
;MPIISLLEFQFQLQLFTHGLSLCCRFFLLFSLLLSLIRQSSTIGVTYISRLLEIQDRERAPPSVQIAAAYGVLHRLLPSHSSSFEFGIVSKEQCGGDSCFMISNHPSSSGHGAPEILITGVTGVEIMAGLHWYLKYWCGSHISWDKTGGAQLLSVPDSGSFPHVQEAGILIQRPIPWNYYQNAVTSSWQEAIWQKVFRNFNISHLDLKDFFGGPAFLSWSRMGNLHGWGGPLPQSWLDQQLLLQKKILARMYELGMTPVLPAFSGNVPAALKYIFPSAKITRLGNW
;
A
#
# COMPACT_ATOMS: atom_id res chain seq x y z
N MET A 1 24.47 -39.63 -9.39
CA MET A 1 25.73 -39.84 -8.67
C MET A 1 26.01 -38.71 -7.66
N PRO A 2 25.30 -38.60 -6.50
CA PRO A 2 25.58 -37.53 -5.53
C PRO A 2 25.94 -38.01 -4.11
N ILE A 3 26.08 -39.33 -3.88
CA ILE A 3 26.31 -39.88 -2.53
C ILE A 3 27.82 -39.96 -2.21
N ILE A 4 28.68 -40.04 -3.23
CA ILE A 4 30.14 -40.13 -3.04
C ILE A 4 30.76 -38.78 -2.63
N SER A 5 30.19 -37.65 -3.07
CA SER A 5 30.73 -36.31 -2.75
C SER A 5 30.47 -35.84 -1.31
N LEU A 6 29.47 -36.41 -0.62
CA LEU A 6 29.16 -36.05 0.77
C LEU A 6 30.09 -36.75 1.77
N LEU A 7 30.49 -38.00 1.48
CA LEU A 7 31.40 -38.76 2.32
C LEU A 7 32.85 -38.25 2.25
N GLU A 8 33.33 -37.82 1.07
CA GLU A 8 34.66 -37.19 0.94
C GLU A 8 34.74 -35.83 1.65
N PHE A 9 33.65 -35.05 1.65
CA PHE A 9 33.59 -33.77 2.36
C PHE A 9 33.56 -33.94 3.89
N GLN A 10 32.88 -34.99 4.39
CA GLN A 10 32.87 -35.33 5.82
C GLN A 10 34.23 -35.83 6.31
N PHE A 11 34.96 -36.59 5.49
CA PHE A 11 36.27 -37.14 5.85
C PHE A 11 37.38 -36.06 5.89
N GLN A 12 37.32 -35.08 4.97
CA GLN A 12 38.23 -33.93 4.96
C GLN A 12 38.04 -33.02 6.19
N LEU A 13 36.80 -32.86 6.68
CA LEU A 13 36.50 -32.01 7.84
C LEU A 13 36.94 -32.64 9.17
N GLN A 14 36.88 -33.98 9.30
CA GLN A 14 37.39 -34.68 10.48
C GLN A 14 38.91 -34.59 10.62
N LEU A 15 39.65 -34.66 9.52
CA LEU A 15 41.12 -34.54 9.54
C LEU A 15 41.60 -33.12 9.88
N PHE A 16 40.85 -32.08 9.50
CA PHE A 16 41.24 -30.69 9.78
C PHE A 16 41.00 -30.27 11.24
N THR A 17 40.05 -30.88 11.94
CA THR A 17 39.70 -30.47 13.31
C THR A 17 40.65 -31.02 14.37
N HIS A 18 41.31 -32.15 14.15
CA HIS A 18 42.15 -32.81 15.17
C HIS A 18 43.43 -32.07 15.56
N GLY A 19 43.90 -31.09 14.78
CA GLY A 19 45.08 -30.27 15.08
C GLY A 19 44.82 -28.85 15.59
N LEU A 20 43.55 -28.43 15.68
CA LEU A 20 43.19 -27.05 16.03
C LEU A 20 42.92 -26.91 17.54
N SER A 21 43.56 -25.89 18.16
CA SER A 21 43.30 -25.46 19.54
C SER A 21 41.80 -25.27 19.80
N LEU A 22 41.36 -25.55 21.03
CA LEU A 22 39.96 -25.42 21.47
C LEU A 22 39.35 -24.04 21.12
N CYS A 23 40.18 -22.98 21.17
CA CYS A 23 39.80 -21.62 20.80
C CYS A 23 39.45 -21.49 19.31
N CYS A 24 40.19 -22.15 18.42
CA CYS A 24 39.96 -22.13 16.98
C CYS A 24 38.67 -22.90 16.60
N ARG A 25 38.35 -23.98 17.33
CA ARG A 25 37.08 -24.71 17.15
C ARG A 25 35.88 -23.86 17.57
N PHE A 26 35.99 -23.11 18.67
CA PHE A 26 34.95 -22.16 19.10
C PHE A 26 34.77 -21.03 18.09
N PHE A 27 35.86 -20.49 17.54
CA PHE A 27 35.80 -19.42 16.54
C PHE A 27 35.14 -19.90 15.24
N LEU A 28 35.50 -21.11 14.78
CA LEU A 28 34.88 -21.73 13.61
C LEU A 28 33.39 -22.01 13.84
N LEU A 29 33.01 -22.59 14.99
CA LEU A 29 31.60 -22.81 15.35
C LEU A 29 30.81 -21.51 15.45
N PHE A 30 31.37 -20.46 16.06
CA PHE A 30 30.75 -19.14 16.17
C PHE A 30 30.60 -18.46 14.81
N SER A 31 31.61 -18.56 13.93
CA SER A 31 31.53 -18.05 12.56
C SER A 31 30.52 -18.81 11.70
N LEU A 32 30.39 -20.14 11.88
CA LEU A 32 29.37 -20.94 11.23
C LEU A 32 27.97 -20.56 11.74
N LEU A 33 27.80 -20.38 13.06
CA LEU A 33 26.54 -19.91 13.66
C LEU A 33 26.15 -18.53 13.12
N LEU A 34 27.09 -17.59 13.05
CA LEU A 34 26.88 -16.25 12.46
C LEU A 34 26.50 -16.32 10.97
N SER A 35 27.08 -17.25 10.21
CA SER A 35 26.74 -17.45 8.80
C SER A 35 25.32 -18.02 8.61
N LEU A 36 24.89 -18.94 9.50
CA LEU A 36 23.54 -19.50 9.51
C LEU A 36 22.50 -18.45 9.95
N ILE A 37 22.84 -17.58 10.90
CA ILE A 37 22.00 -16.44 11.29
C ILE A 37 21.85 -15.43 10.13
N ARG A 38 22.92 -15.17 9.35
CA ARG A 38 22.87 -14.31 8.15
C ARG A 38 22.01 -14.89 7.03
N GLN A 39 21.96 -16.21 6.87
CA GLN A 39 21.12 -16.84 5.84
C GLN A 39 19.62 -16.76 6.21
N SER A 40 19.27 -16.89 7.48
CA SER A 40 17.88 -16.81 7.95
C SER A 40 17.24 -15.42 7.77
N SER A 41 18.04 -14.35 7.65
CA SER A 41 17.54 -12.97 7.53
C SER A 41 17.32 -12.46 6.09
N THR A 42 17.79 -13.18 5.07
CA THR A 42 17.68 -12.73 3.67
C THR A 42 16.37 -13.13 2.99
N ILE A 43 15.65 -14.13 3.52
CA ILE A 43 14.38 -14.60 2.97
C ILE A 43 13.30 -13.51 3.07
N GLY A 44 13.23 -12.81 4.20
CA GLY A 44 12.30 -11.70 4.37
C GLY A 44 12.63 -10.52 3.45
N VAL A 45 13.92 -10.20 3.31
CA VAL A 45 14.39 -9.12 2.43
C VAL A 45 14.06 -9.42 0.96
N THR A 46 14.38 -10.62 0.48
CA THR A 46 14.12 -11.04 -0.91
C THR A 46 12.63 -11.07 -1.25
N TYR A 47 11.77 -11.51 -0.33
CA TYR A 47 10.32 -11.50 -0.54
C TYR A 47 9.77 -10.06 -0.66
N ILE A 48 10.21 -9.17 0.22
CA ILE A 48 9.81 -7.75 0.19
C ILE A 48 10.31 -7.08 -1.09
N SER A 49 11.55 -7.34 -1.51
CA SER A 49 12.08 -6.82 -2.78
C SER A 49 11.24 -7.26 -3.97
N ARG A 50 10.89 -8.55 -4.07
CA ARG A 50 10.04 -9.05 -5.15
C ARG A 50 8.65 -8.41 -5.15
N LEU A 51 8.07 -8.18 -3.98
CA LEU A 51 6.76 -7.52 -3.86
C LEU A 51 6.84 -6.06 -4.35
N LEU A 52 7.89 -5.35 -3.97
CA LEU A 52 8.15 -3.98 -4.43
C LEU A 52 8.33 -3.91 -5.95
N GLU A 53 9.09 -4.84 -6.53
CA GLU A 53 9.28 -4.93 -7.99
C GLU A 53 7.96 -5.16 -8.74
N ILE A 54 7.11 -6.06 -8.22
CA ILE A 54 5.78 -6.28 -8.81
C ILE A 54 4.94 -5.00 -8.68
N GLN A 55 4.92 -4.35 -7.51
CA GLN A 55 4.16 -3.12 -7.34
C GLN A 55 4.63 -1.98 -8.26
N ASP A 56 5.95 -1.86 -8.46
CA ASP A 56 6.51 -0.88 -9.39
C ASP A 56 6.11 -1.20 -10.84
N ARG A 57 6.09 -2.49 -11.22
CA ARG A 57 5.68 -2.92 -12.57
C ARG A 57 4.19 -2.76 -12.83
N GLU A 58 3.35 -3.08 -11.86
CA GLU A 58 1.88 -3.02 -11.98
C GLU A 58 1.32 -1.61 -11.73
N ARG A 59 2.18 -0.58 -11.66
CA ARG A 59 1.74 0.82 -11.45
C ARG A 59 1.09 1.39 -12.71
N ALA A 60 0.15 2.32 -12.51
CA ALA A 60 -0.42 3.10 -13.61
C ALA A 60 0.67 3.83 -14.43
N PRO A 61 0.49 4.00 -15.75
CA PRO A 61 1.42 4.74 -16.58
C PRO A 61 1.63 6.19 -16.07
N PRO A 62 2.80 6.79 -16.30
CA PRO A 62 3.10 8.16 -15.87
C PRO A 62 2.03 9.20 -16.24
N SER A 63 1.52 9.15 -17.48
CA SER A 63 0.48 10.07 -17.96
C SER A 63 -0.83 9.97 -17.17
N VAL A 64 -1.21 8.75 -16.78
CA VAL A 64 -2.40 8.50 -15.96
C VAL A 64 -2.21 9.08 -14.55
N GLN A 65 -1.03 8.89 -13.97
CA GLN A 65 -0.70 9.44 -12.65
C GLN A 65 -0.66 10.96 -12.64
N ILE A 66 -0.05 11.57 -13.65
CA ILE A 66 0.00 13.02 -13.82
C ILE A 66 -1.42 13.59 -13.99
N ALA A 67 -2.25 12.96 -14.83
CA ALA A 67 -3.65 13.38 -15.01
C ALA A 67 -4.45 13.28 -13.70
N ALA A 68 -4.25 12.20 -12.92
CA ALA A 68 -4.88 12.04 -11.61
C ALA A 68 -4.42 13.10 -10.60
N ALA A 69 -3.13 13.43 -10.59
CA ALA A 69 -2.53 14.51 -9.80
C ALA A 69 -3.12 15.88 -10.16
N TYR A 70 -3.23 16.21 -11.45
CA TYR A 70 -3.94 17.41 -11.91
C TYR A 70 -5.41 17.41 -11.47
N GLY A 71 -6.08 16.25 -11.51
CA GLY A 71 -7.43 16.13 -10.98
C GLY A 71 -7.53 16.46 -9.49
N VAL A 72 -6.52 16.11 -8.68
CA VAL A 72 -6.44 16.50 -7.27
C VAL A 72 -6.21 18.01 -7.14
N LEU A 73 -5.22 18.55 -7.87
CA LEU A 73 -4.92 19.98 -7.88
C LEU A 73 -6.16 20.80 -8.26
N HIS A 74 -6.85 20.45 -9.33
CA HIS A 74 -8.04 21.16 -9.79
C HIS A 74 -9.19 21.14 -8.76
N ARG A 75 -9.34 20.06 -7.98
CA ARG A 75 -10.32 20.03 -6.89
C ARG A 75 -9.93 20.89 -5.70
N LEU A 76 -8.63 21.03 -5.43
CA LEU A 76 -8.11 21.76 -4.28
C LEU A 76 -7.96 23.26 -4.57
N LEU A 77 -7.42 23.60 -5.73
CA LEU A 77 -7.10 24.94 -6.22
C LEU A 77 -7.53 25.07 -7.70
N PRO A 78 -8.83 25.26 -7.98
CA PRO A 78 -9.38 25.20 -9.34
C PRO A 78 -8.73 26.18 -10.33
N SER A 79 -8.32 27.35 -9.85
CA SER A 79 -7.76 28.44 -10.67
C SER A 79 -6.25 28.35 -10.88
N HIS A 80 -5.55 27.44 -10.17
CA HIS A 80 -4.08 27.42 -10.12
C HIS A 80 -3.46 26.28 -10.93
N SER A 81 -4.25 25.54 -11.71
CA SER A 81 -3.76 24.37 -12.45
C SER A 81 -2.64 24.73 -13.44
N SER A 82 -2.65 25.93 -14.02
CA SER A 82 -1.60 26.42 -14.92
C SER A 82 -0.32 26.86 -14.23
N SER A 83 -0.36 27.15 -12.92
CA SER A 83 0.82 27.57 -12.14
C SER A 83 1.75 26.40 -11.81
N PHE A 84 1.29 25.16 -11.97
CA PHE A 84 2.06 23.96 -11.62
C PHE A 84 2.30 23.06 -12.83
N GLU A 85 3.53 22.63 -12.99
CA GLU A 85 3.89 21.53 -13.87
C GLU A 85 4.20 20.27 -13.04
N PHE A 86 3.64 19.14 -13.46
CA PHE A 86 3.85 17.85 -12.83
C PHE A 86 4.62 16.87 -13.73
N GLY A 87 5.61 16.19 -13.17
CA GLY A 87 6.39 15.18 -13.88
C GLY A 87 6.64 13.91 -13.06
N ILE A 88 6.68 12.77 -13.74
CA ILE A 88 7.11 11.51 -13.13
C ILE A 88 8.58 11.28 -13.48
N VAL A 89 9.38 10.97 -12.47
CA VAL A 89 10.81 10.63 -12.61
C VAL A 89 11.07 9.20 -12.18
N SER A 90 12.21 8.67 -12.60
CA SER A 90 12.63 7.31 -12.22
C SER A 90 13.24 7.30 -10.81
N LYS A 91 13.25 6.14 -10.13
CA LYS A 91 13.87 6.01 -8.81
C LYS A 91 15.37 6.30 -8.83
N GLU A 92 16.06 6.06 -9.94
CA GLU A 92 17.49 6.36 -10.09
C GLU A 92 17.77 7.85 -9.94
N GLN A 93 16.88 8.71 -10.44
CA GLN A 93 16.96 10.16 -10.24
C GLN A 93 16.71 10.56 -8.78
N CYS A 94 16.06 9.69 -8.01
CA CYS A 94 15.82 9.82 -6.58
C CYS A 94 16.83 9.02 -5.72
N GLY A 95 17.98 8.61 -6.27
CA GLY A 95 19.00 7.85 -5.52
C GLY A 95 18.58 6.41 -5.16
N GLY A 96 17.61 5.84 -5.88
CA GLY A 96 17.09 4.49 -5.67
C GLY A 96 15.82 4.42 -4.82
N ASP A 97 15.42 5.53 -4.19
CA ASP A 97 14.29 5.60 -3.26
C ASP A 97 13.09 6.36 -3.84
N SER A 98 11.94 6.28 -3.17
CA SER A 98 10.79 7.15 -3.49
C SER A 98 11.08 8.58 -3.03
N CYS A 99 11.00 9.54 -3.94
CA CYS A 99 11.20 10.96 -3.63
C CYS A 99 10.22 11.86 -4.38
N PHE A 100 10.15 13.12 -3.94
CA PHE A 100 9.64 14.23 -4.73
C PHE A 100 10.68 15.36 -4.81
N MET A 101 10.62 16.13 -5.89
CA MET A 101 11.44 17.30 -6.11
C MET A 101 10.58 18.51 -6.45
N ILE A 102 10.95 19.68 -5.93
CA ILE A 102 10.28 20.96 -6.20
C ILE A 102 11.33 21.94 -6.71
N SER A 103 11.03 22.63 -7.81
CA SER A 103 11.90 23.63 -8.43
C SER A 103 11.08 24.77 -9.02
N ASN A 104 11.72 25.92 -9.21
CA ASN A 104 11.12 27.00 -9.99
C ASN A 104 11.09 26.56 -11.46
N HIS A 105 9.96 26.77 -12.14
CA HIS A 105 9.82 26.38 -13.52
C HIS A 105 10.74 27.23 -14.42
N PRO A 106 11.49 26.65 -15.37
CA PRO A 106 12.45 27.40 -16.20
C PRO A 106 11.82 28.53 -17.02
N SER A 107 10.54 28.40 -17.36
CA SER A 107 9.75 29.39 -18.10
C SER A 107 8.91 30.31 -17.21
N SER A 108 9.19 30.40 -15.89
CA SER A 108 8.39 31.18 -14.92
C SER A 108 8.29 32.68 -15.21
N SER A 109 9.01 33.18 -16.22
CA SER A 109 9.04 34.58 -16.64
C SER A 109 7.94 34.98 -17.63
N GLY A 110 7.13 34.02 -18.12
CA GLY A 110 6.01 34.27 -19.02
C GLY A 110 4.66 34.45 -18.32
N HIS A 111 3.85 35.41 -18.75
CA HIS A 111 2.48 35.57 -18.23
C HIS A 111 1.63 34.33 -18.56
N GLY A 112 1.09 33.67 -17.53
CA GLY A 112 0.33 32.41 -17.69
C GLY A 112 1.19 31.14 -17.86
N ALA A 113 2.52 31.25 -17.74
CA ALA A 113 3.41 30.09 -17.71
C ALA A 113 3.37 29.40 -16.33
N PRO A 114 3.68 28.09 -16.25
CA PRO A 114 3.88 27.44 -14.97
C PRO A 114 5.03 28.10 -14.20
N GLU A 115 4.83 28.19 -12.89
CA GLU A 115 5.73 28.85 -11.93
C GLU A 115 6.55 27.82 -11.16
N ILE A 116 5.91 26.71 -10.79
CA ILE A 116 6.50 25.66 -9.94
C ILE A 116 6.44 24.33 -10.66
N LEU A 117 7.60 23.68 -10.76
CA LEU A 117 7.73 22.30 -11.25
C LEU A 117 7.83 21.36 -10.06
N ILE A 118 6.91 20.40 -9.98
CA ILE A 118 6.93 19.32 -8.98
C ILE A 118 7.06 17.99 -9.70
N THR A 119 8.11 17.24 -9.37
CA THR A 119 8.32 15.89 -9.90
C THR A 119 8.35 14.86 -8.78
N GLY A 120 8.02 13.61 -9.09
CA GLY A 120 8.06 12.53 -8.13
C GLY A 120 8.05 11.16 -8.77
N VAL A 121 8.35 10.12 -8.00
CA VAL A 121 8.39 8.73 -8.51
C VAL A 121 6.98 8.20 -8.83
N THR A 122 5.97 8.70 -8.12
CA THR A 122 4.55 8.36 -8.35
C THR A 122 3.66 9.59 -8.21
N GLY A 123 2.40 9.48 -8.62
CA GLY A 123 1.38 10.50 -8.38
C GLY A 123 1.23 10.84 -6.90
N VAL A 124 1.43 9.89 -5.98
CA VAL A 124 1.44 10.13 -4.54
C VAL A 124 2.58 11.06 -4.14
N GLU A 125 3.79 10.85 -4.66
CA GLU A 125 4.97 11.67 -4.37
C GLU A 125 4.79 13.08 -4.95
N ILE A 126 4.22 13.22 -6.14
CA ILE A 126 3.87 14.54 -6.70
C ILE A 126 2.90 15.26 -5.76
N MET A 127 1.85 14.57 -5.27
CA MET A 127 0.89 15.16 -4.34
C MET A 127 1.48 15.45 -2.95
N ALA A 128 2.43 14.63 -2.49
CA ALA A 128 3.19 14.90 -1.28
C ALA A 128 4.04 16.17 -1.45
N GLY A 129 4.68 16.35 -2.61
CA GLY A 129 5.43 17.56 -2.96
C GLY A 129 4.54 18.79 -3.02
N LEU A 130 3.37 18.70 -3.67
CA LEU A 130 2.38 19.78 -3.71
C LEU A 130 1.93 20.16 -2.30
N HIS A 131 1.52 19.19 -1.48
CA HIS A 131 1.11 19.45 -0.10
C HIS A 131 2.24 20.07 0.73
N TRP A 132 3.47 19.57 0.56
CA TRP A 132 4.65 20.10 1.26
C TRP A 132 4.91 21.56 0.85
N TYR A 133 4.89 21.87 -0.44
CA TYR A 133 5.05 23.23 -0.95
C TYR A 133 3.97 24.17 -0.42
N LEU A 134 2.70 23.79 -0.53
CA LEU A 134 1.59 24.60 -0.01
C LEU A 134 1.73 24.85 1.49
N LYS A 135 2.19 23.85 2.26
CA LYS A 135 2.38 23.99 3.70
C LYS A 135 3.53 24.95 4.06
N TYR A 136 4.70 24.76 3.45
CA TYR A 136 5.92 25.43 3.89
C TYR A 136 6.22 26.74 3.14
N TRP A 137 5.77 26.87 1.89
CA TRP A 137 5.96 28.09 1.07
C TRP A 137 4.71 28.94 1.00
N CYS A 138 3.52 28.34 0.96
CA CYS A 138 2.26 29.09 0.93
C CYS A 138 1.59 29.22 2.30
N GLY A 139 2.15 28.65 3.37
CA GLY A 139 1.58 28.73 4.72
C GLY A 139 0.16 28.16 4.82
N SER A 140 -0.17 27.15 4.02
CA SER A 140 -1.50 26.54 3.97
C SER A 140 -1.60 25.29 4.85
N HIS A 141 -2.82 24.87 5.17
CA HIS A 141 -3.08 23.67 5.95
C HIS A 141 -4.23 22.86 5.36
N ILE A 142 -4.12 21.53 5.36
CA ILE A 142 -5.16 20.62 4.88
C ILE A 142 -5.38 19.53 5.93
N SER A 143 -6.59 19.42 6.44
CA SER A 143 -7.03 18.36 7.35
C SER A 143 -8.48 17.97 7.09
N TRP A 144 -9.02 17.04 7.88
CA TRP A 144 -10.46 16.76 7.83
C TRP A 144 -11.27 17.98 8.26
N ASP A 145 -12.49 18.11 7.75
CA ASP A 145 -13.35 19.27 8.06
C ASP A 145 -13.53 19.48 9.56
N LYS A 146 -13.68 18.40 10.33
CA LYS A 146 -13.80 18.46 11.79
C LYS A 146 -12.52 18.86 12.52
N THR A 147 -11.36 18.82 11.86
CA THR A 147 -10.05 19.19 12.41
C THR A 147 -9.49 20.48 11.80
N GLY A 148 -10.34 21.28 11.14
CA GLY A 148 -9.96 22.58 10.58
C GLY A 148 -9.97 22.65 9.05
N GLY A 149 -10.28 21.55 8.36
CA GLY A 149 -10.51 21.53 6.91
C GLY A 149 -9.32 22.01 6.07
N ALA A 150 -9.64 22.50 4.87
CA ALA A 150 -8.67 23.11 3.97
C ALA A 150 -8.56 24.63 4.21
N GLN A 151 -7.44 25.08 4.76
CA GLN A 151 -7.09 26.48 5.00
C GLN A 151 -6.14 26.93 3.91
N LEU A 152 -6.71 27.48 2.83
CA LEU A 152 -6.00 27.80 1.58
C LEU A 152 -5.95 29.30 1.28
N LEU A 153 -6.43 30.16 2.19
CA LEU A 153 -6.47 31.61 1.99
C LEU A 153 -5.09 32.25 1.84
N SER A 154 -4.04 31.58 2.32
CA SER A 154 -2.66 32.00 2.20
C SER A 154 -1.99 31.58 0.88
N VAL A 155 -2.66 30.78 0.04
CA VAL A 155 -2.17 30.42 -1.28
C VAL A 155 -2.19 31.66 -2.19
N PRO A 156 -1.06 32.08 -2.76
CA PRO A 156 -1.02 33.25 -3.65
C PRO A 156 -1.81 33.04 -4.94
N ASP A 157 -2.16 34.15 -5.58
CA ASP A 157 -2.69 34.14 -6.93
C ASP A 157 -1.65 33.64 -7.93
N SER A 158 -2.11 33.07 -9.05
CA SER A 158 -1.24 32.70 -10.16
C SER A 158 -0.37 33.88 -10.62
N GLY A 159 0.92 33.62 -10.80
CA GLY A 159 1.97 34.61 -11.09
C GLY A 159 2.66 35.17 -9.85
N SER A 160 2.24 34.77 -8.64
CA SER A 160 2.77 35.26 -7.36
C SER A 160 3.23 34.14 -6.43
N PHE A 161 3.46 32.93 -6.93
CA PHE A 161 3.92 31.83 -6.09
C PHE A 161 5.35 32.07 -5.56
N PRO A 162 5.64 31.76 -4.29
CA PRO A 162 6.95 32.06 -3.72
C PRO A 162 8.01 31.13 -4.28
N HIS A 163 9.09 31.70 -4.83
CA HIS A 163 10.17 30.92 -5.40
C HIS A 163 10.86 30.03 -4.35
N VAL A 164 11.26 28.83 -4.77
CA VAL A 164 12.20 27.99 -4.01
C VAL A 164 13.64 28.39 -4.31
N GLN A 165 14.59 27.88 -3.53
CA GLN A 165 16.03 28.07 -3.78
C GLN A 165 16.44 27.51 -5.16
N GLU A 166 17.49 28.07 -5.78
CA GLU A 166 17.94 27.69 -7.13
C GLU A 166 18.27 26.20 -7.28
N ALA A 167 18.85 25.59 -6.24
CA ALA A 167 19.15 24.16 -6.22
C ALA A 167 17.91 23.25 -6.19
N GLY A 168 16.72 23.83 -6.00
CA GLY A 168 15.49 23.10 -5.76
C GLY A 168 15.45 22.42 -4.39
N ILE A 169 14.42 21.62 -4.19
CA ILE A 169 14.16 20.87 -2.96
C ILE A 169 14.00 19.41 -3.35
N LEU A 170 14.79 18.52 -2.76
CA LEU A 170 14.68 17.07 -2.92
C LEU A 170 14.33 16.47 -1.56
N ILE A 171 13.22 15.73 -1.48
CA ILE A 171 12.81 15.01 -0.27
C ILE A 171 12.64 13.53 -0.60
N GLN A 172 13.53 12.71 -0.04
CA GLN A 172 13.42 11.25 -0.07
C GLN A 172 12.56 10.75 1.07
N ARG A 173 11.77 9.71 0.81
CA ARG A 173 11.00 9.02 1.83
C ARG A 173 11.91 8.06 2.59
N PRO A 174 11.91 8.09 3.93
CA PRO A 174 12.75 7.19 4.73
C PRO A 174 12.19 5.76 4.79
N ILE A 175 10.98 5.53 4.28
CA ILE A 175 10.29 4.24 4.34
C ILE A 175 9.64 3.87 3.00
N PRO A 176 9.63 2.57 2.63
CA PRO A 176 9.09 2.10 1.37
C PRO A 176 7.56 2.28 1.27
N TRP A 177 6.84 2.17 2.38
CA TRP A 177 5.38 2.29 2.42
C TRP A 177 4.91 3.21 3.54
N ASN A 178 3.95 4.07 3.21
CA ASN A 178 3.12 4.80 4.16
C ASN A 178 1.76 4.11 4.15
N TYR A 179 1.32 3.63 5.30
CA TYR A 179 0.06 2.90 5.43
C TYR A 179 -1.01 3.78 6.07
N TYR A 180 -2.23 3.68 5.57
CA TYR A 180 -3.39 4.39 6.11
C TYR A 180 -4.61 3.46 6.13
N GLN A 181 -5.51 3.70 7.10
CA GLN A 181 -6.73 2.95 7.45
C GLN A 181 -6.54 1.83 8.49
N ASN A 182 -7.64 1.48 9.15
CA ASN A 182 -7.76 0.27 9.95
C ASN A 182 -8.81 -0.64 9.29
N ALA A 183 -8.81 -1.94 9.60
CA ALA A 183 -9.83 -2.88 9.14
C ALA A 183 -11.27 -2.42 9.44
N VAL A 184 -11.45 -1.56 10.46
CA VAL A 184 -12.74 -0.96 10.84
C VAL A 184 -13.27 0.10 9.86
N THR A 185 -12.48 0.53 8.88
CA THR A 185 -12.83 1.66 8.00
C THR A 185 -13.52 1.23 6.69
N SER A 186 -13.30 0.00 6.23
CA SER A 186 -13.82 -0.48 4.93
C SER A 186 -15.21 -1.12 5.05
N SER A 187 -16.03 -1.14 3.98
CA SER A 187 -17.42 -1.67 4.01
C SER A 187 -17.87 -2.47 2.75
N TRP A 188 -16.95 -3.07 1.98
CA TRP A 188 -17.24 -3.44 0.58
C TRP A 188 -17.20 -4.92 0.17
N GLN A 189 -16.52 -5.80 0.92
CA GLN A 189 -16.17 -7.15 0.43
C GLN A 189 -17.32 -8.17 0.42
N GLU A 190 -18.43 -7.88 1.09
CA GLU A 190 -19.56 -8.79 1.27
C GLU A 190 -20.22 -9.15 -0.07
N ALA A 191 -20.20 -8.23 -1.05
CA ALA A 191 -20.73 -8.50 -2.39
C ALA A 191 -19.93 -9.58 -3.13
N ILE A 192 -18.61 -9.66 -2.89
CA ILE A 192 -17.76 -10.71 -3.46
C ILE A 192 -18.01 -12.03 -2.74
N TRP A 193 -18.08 -12.01 -1.42
CA TRP A 193 -18.39 -13.21 -0.63
C TRP A 193 -19.77 -13.78 -0.95
N GLN A 194 -20.79 -12.94 -1.18
CA GLN A 194 -22.11 -13.39 -1.62
C GLN A 194 -22.02 -14.18 -2.93
N LYS A 195 -21.23 -13.70 -3.90
CA LYS A 195 -21.01 -14.42 -5.18
C LYS A 195 -20.28 -15.74 -4.98
N VAL A 196 -19.23 -15.74 -4.15
CA VAL A 196 -18.48 -16.96 -3.83
C VAL A 196 -19.41 -18.01 -3.21
N PHE A 197 -20.19 -17.67 -2.19
CA PHE A 197 -21.08 -18.62 -1.53
C PHE A 197 -22.22 -19.10 -2.42
N ARG A 198 -22.74 -18.26 -3.32
CA ARG A 198 -23.69 -18.71 -4.37
C ARG A 198 -23.09 -19.81 -5.25
N ASN A 199 -21.81 -19.73 -5.60
CA ASN A 199 -21.13 -20.78 -6.37
C ASN A 199 -20.96 -22.10 -5.58
N PHE A 200 -21.11 -22.04 -4.25
CA PHE A 200 -21.18 -23.23 -3.37
C PHE A 200 -22.62 -23.68 -3.10
N ASN A 201 -23.61 -23.21 -3.87
CA ASN A 201 -25.04 -23.50 -3.71
C ASN A 201 -25.63 -23.06 -2.37
N ILE A 202 -25.03 -22.07 -1.70
CA ILE A 202 -25.60 -21.47 -0.49
C ILE A 202 -26.65 -20.43 -0.91
N SER A 203 -27.89 -20.60 -0.45
CA SER A 203 -28.98 -19.69 -0.79
C SER A 203 -28.86 -18.34 -0.08
N HIS A 204 -29.64 -17.34 -0.53
CA HIS A 204 -29.68 -16.06 0.17
C HIS A 204 -30.21 -16.20 1.61
N LEU A 205 -31.16 -17.12 1.83
CA LEU A 205 -31.72 -17.39 3.16
C LEU A 205 -30.66 -17.98 4.08
N ASP A 206 -29.82 -18.89 3.56
CA ASP A 206 -28.72 -19.53 4.30
C ASP A 206 -27.60 -18.55 4.66
N LEU A 207 -27.49 -17.41 3.96
CA LEU A 207 -26.55 -16.33 4.24
C LEU A 207 -27.10 -15.23 5.14
N LYS A 208 -28.40 -15.24 5.44
CA LYS A 208 -29.09 -14.15 6.14
C LYS A 208 -28.41 -13.80 7.47
N ASP A 209 -27.98 -14.82 8.19
CA ASP A 209 -27.38 -14.69 9.52
C ASP A 209 -25.83 -14.75 9.49
N PHE A 210 -25.22 -14.75 8.30
CA PHE A 210 -23.75 -14.78 8.17
C PHE A 210 -23.14 -13.38 8.21
N PHE A 211 -23.59 -12.48 7.32
CA PHE A 211 -23.08 -11.11 7.29
C PHE A 211 -23.69 -10.28 8.43
N GLY A 212 -22.86 -9.53 9.16
CA GLY A 212 -23.36 -8.50 10.06
C GLY A 212 -23.95 -7.31 9.30
N GLY A 213 -24.61 -6.41 10.04
CA GLY A 213 -25.10 -5.13 9.53
C GLY A 213 -23.97 -4.16 9.18
N PRO A 214 -24.27 -3.06 8.45
CA PRO A 214 -23.27 -2.12 7.96
C PRO A 214 -22.31 -1.58 9.03
N ALA A 215 -22.82 -1.32 10.24
CA ALA A 215 -22.04 -0.81 11.36
C ALA A 215 -21.15 -1.87 12.04
N PHE A 216 -21.30 -3.16 11.70
CA PHE A 216 -20.66 -4.29 12.39
C PHE A 216 -19.80 -5.17 11.46
N LEU A 217 -19.60 -4.75 10.22
CA LEU A 217 -18.92 -5.54 9.19
C LEU A 217 -17.46 -5.86 9.53
N SER A 218 -16.76 -4.94 10.17
CA SER A 218 -15.35 -5.11 10.55
C SER A 218 -15.16 -6.32 11.46
N TRP A 219 -15.90 -6.39 12.56
CA TRP A 219 -15.91 -7.55 13.45
C TRP A 219 -16.45 -8.81 12.75
N SER A 220 -17.41 -8.66 11.82
CA SER A 220 -17.91 -9.80 11.06
C SER A 220 -16.81 -10.48 10.22
N ARG A 221 -16.00 -9.66 9.56
CA ARG A 221 -14.89 -10.13 8.71
C ARG A 221 -13.76 -10.74 9.50
N MET A 222 -13.52 -10.23 10.70
CA MET A 222 -12.56 -10.78 11.65
C MET A 222 -13.04 -12.10 12.27
N GLY A 223 -14.28 -12.52 11.98
CA GLY A 223 -14.86 -13.78 12.50
C GLY A 223 -15.38 -13.67 13.93
N ASN A 224 -15.49 -12.45 14.48
CA ASN A 224 -15.91 -12.22 15.87
C ASN A 224 -17.44 -12.20 16.03
N LEU A 225 -18.18 -11.85 14.98
CA LEU A 225 -19.65 -11.81 15.01
C LEU A 225 -20.26 -12.22 13.67
N HIS A 226 -21.49 -12.73 13.69
CA HIS A 226 -22.28 -13.02 12.49
C HIS A 226 -23.71 -12.51 12.69
N GLY A 227 -24.35 -12.05 11.61
CA GLY A 227 -25.78 -11.68 11.58
C GLY A 227 -26.20 -10.40 12.33
N TRP A 228 -25.46 -9.96 13.35
CA TRP A 228 -25.87 -8.82 14.19
C TRP A 228 -26.05 -7.52 13.39
N GLY A 229 -27.23 -6.90 13.52
CA GLY A 229 -27.59 -5.68 12.79
C GLY A 229 -27.89 -5.89 11.29
N GLY A 230 -27.90 -7.13 10.81
CA GLY A 230 -28.26 -7.51 9.45
C GLY A 230 -29.75 -7.84 9.28
N PRO A 231 -30.15 -8.40 8.12
CA PRO A 231 -29.30 -8.72 6.97
C PRO A 231 -28.95 -7.48 6.13
N LEU A 232 -27.90 -7.58 5.31
CA LEU A 232 -27.57 -6.55 4.33
C LEU A 232 -28.55 -6.57 3.16
N PRO A 233 -29.20 -5.43 2.82
CA PRO A 233 -30.01 -5.33 1.61
C PRO A 233 -29.15 -5.53 0.35
N GLN A 234 -29.72 -6.11 -0.72
CA GLN A 234 -28.99 -6.26 -1.99
C GLN A 234 -28.53 -4.91 -2.55
N SER A 235 -29.35 -3.86 -2.40
CA SER A 235 -29.00 -2.49 -2.80
C SER A 235 -27.74 -1.97 -2.12
N TRP A 236 -27.52 -2.32 -0.85
CA TRP A 236 -26.29 -1.98 -0.13
C TRP A 236 -25.07 -2.66 -0.76
N LEU A 237 -25.14 -3.96 -1.02
CA LEU A 237 -24.05 -4.72 -1.64
C LEU A 237 -23.67 -4.17 -3.01
N ASP A 238 -24.68 -3.84 -3.83
CA ASP A 238 -24.48 -3.31 -5.18
C ASP A 238 -23.84 -1.91 -5.13
N GLN A 239 -24.31 -1.03 -4.24
CA GLN A 239 -23.75 0.30 -4.04
C GLN A 239 -22.31 0.26 -3.53
N GLN A 240 -22.00 -0.59 -2.54
CA GLN A 240 -20.66 -0.75 -2.01
C GLN A 240 -19.70 -1.32 -3.06
N LEU A 241 -20.14 -2.26 -3.89
CA LEU A 241 -19.34 -2.79 -4.99
C LEU A 241 -19.00 -1.69 -6.02
N LEU A 242 -19.98 -0.84 -6.38
CA LEU A 242 -19.77 0.28 -7.29
C LEU A 242 -18.79 1.30 -6.69
N LEU A 243 -18.97 1.65 -5.41
CA LEU A 243 -18.08 2.58 -4.71
C LEU A 243 -16.65 2.04 -4.65
N GLN A 244 -16.47 0.76 -4.30
CA GLN A 244 -15.14 0.17 -4.21
C GLN A 244 -14.40 0.17 -5.53
N LYS A 245 -15.09 -0.10 -6.66
CA LYS A 245 -14.48 0.02 -7.99
C LYS A 245 -13.97 1.43 -8.27
N LYS A 246 -14.72 2.46 -7.88
CA LYS A 246 -14.30 3.87 -8.02
C LYS A 246 -13.09 4.19 -7.14
N ILE A 247 -13.08 3.71 -5.88
CA ILE A 247 -11.95 3.90 -4.96
C ILE A 247 -10.69 3.24 -5.51
N LEU A 248 -10.76 1.97 -5.90
CA LEU A 248 -9.62 1.23 -6.44
C LEU A 248 -9.07 1.85 -7.72
N ALA A 249 -9.94 2.34 -8.61
CA ALA A 249 -9.53 3.07 -9.79
C ALA A 249 -8.72 4.31 -9.42
N ARG A 250 -9.22 5.15 -8.50
CA ARG A 250 -8.49 6.35 -8.05
C ARG A 250 -7.17 6.03 -7.34
N MET A 251 -7.14 4.99 -6.51
CA MET A 251 -5.90 4.53 -5.86
C MET A 251 -4.86 4.12 -6.89
N TYR A 252 -5.24 3.27 -7.84
CA TYR A 252 -4.37 2.83 -8.93
C TYR A 252 -3.84 4.00 -9.74
N GLU A 253 -4.75 4.91 -10.16
CA GLU A 253 -4.38 6.05 -10.97
C GLU A 253 -3.44 7.01 -10.27
N LEU A 254 -3.51 7.16 -8.95
CA LEU A 254 -2.55 7.98 -8.19
C LEU A 254 -1.22 7.25 -7.92
N GLY A 255 -1.09 5.98 -8.29
CA GLY A 255 0.09 5.16 -8.01
C GLY A 255 0.10 4.52 -6.61
N MET A 256 -1.05 4.48 -5.93
CA MET A 256 -1.21 3.79 -4.64
C MET A 256 -1.32 2.27 -4.84
N THR A 257 -0.91 1.51 -3.83
CA THR A 257 -1.11 0.05 -3.79
C THR A 257 -2.27 -0.29 -2.84
N PRO A 258 -3.45 -0.70 -3.34
CA PRO A 258 -4.54 -1.12 -2.50
C PRO A 258 -4.26 -2.50 -1.88
N VAL A 259 -4.53 -2.65 -0.58
CA VAL A 259 -4.56 -3.95 0.10
C VAL A 259 -5.99 -4.50 0.03
N LEU A 260 -6.14 -5.68 -0.57
CA LEU A 260 -7.43 -6.36 -0.69
C LEU A 260 -7.53 -7.51 0.33
N PRO A 261 -8.74 -7.82 0.85
CA PRO A 261 -8.94 -8.92 1.76
C PRO A 261 -8.74 -10.26 1.04
N ALA A 262 -8.42 -11.27 1.83
CA ALA A 262 -8.30 -12.66 1.40
C ALA A 262 -9.14 -13.56 2.32
N PHE A 263 -9.35 -14.81 1.90
CA PHE A 263 -10.02 -15.80 2.72
C PHE A 263 -9.18 -16.15 3.96
N SER A 264 -9.80 -16.14 5.14
CA SER A 264 -9.16 -16.47 6.42
C SER A 264 -9.74 -17.70 7.12
N GLY A 265 -10.68 -18.42 6.49
CA GLY A 265 -11.26 -19.64 7.05
C GLY A 265 -12.67 -19.50 7.64
N ASN A 266 -13.19 -18.29 7.81
CA ASN A 266 -14.56 -18.08 8.32
C ASN A 266 -15.61 -18.38 7.24
N VAL A 267 -16.57 -19.25 7.54
CA VAL A 267 -17.58 -19.76 6.60
C VAL A 267 -18.98 -19.81 7.20
N PRO A 268 -20.06 -19.70 6.40
CA PRO A 268 -21.42 -19.87 6.88
C PRO A 268 -21.67 -21.29 7.41
N ALA A 269 -22.52 -21.43 8.42
CA ALA A 269 -22.92 -22.74 8.96
C ALA A 269 -23.52 -23.67 7.89
N ALA A 270 -24.22 -23.08 6.91
CA ALA A 270 -24.77 -23.75 5.73
C ALA A 270 -23.75 -24.64 5.01
N LEU A 271 -22.47 -24.22 4.97
CA LEU A 271 -21.41 -24.95 4.26
C LEU A 271 -21.20 -26.36 4.84
N LYS A 272 -21.43 -26.56 6.14
CA LYS A 272 -21.31 -27.89 6.77
C LYS A 272 -22.38 -28.87 6.30
N TYR A 273 -23.58 -28.38 5.99
CA TYR A 273 -24.66 -29.22 5.46
C TYR A 273 -24.41 -29.58 3.99
N ILE A 274 -23.87 -28.64 3.20
CA ILE A 274 -23.54 -28.86 1.79
C ILE A 274 -22.29 -29.75 1.64
N PHE A 275 -21.30 -29.58 2.51
CA PHE A 275 -20.06 -30.36 2.54
C PHE A 275 -19.85 -31.05 3.90
N PRO A 276 -20.55 -32.18 4.17
CA PRO A 276 -20.48 -32.85 5.46
C PRO A 276 -19.08 -33.34 5.85
N SER A 277 -18.23 -33.66 4.88
CA SER A 277 -16.84 -34.08 5.09
C SER A 277 -15.88 -32.93 5.43
N ALA A 278 -16.30 -31.67 5.24
CA ALA A 278 -15.47 -30.52 5.56
C ALA A 278 -15.19 -30.43 7.08
N LYS A 279 -13.92 -30.22 7.44
CA LYS A 279 -13.49 -30.01 8.83
C LYS A 279 -13.73 -28.56 9.23
N ILE A 280 -14.89 -28.29 9.80
CA ILE A 280 -15.30 -26.95 10.26
C ILE A 280 -15.43 -26.98 11.79
N THR A 281 -14.70 -26.10 12.46
CA THR A 281 -14.74 -25.95 13.91
C THR A 281 -15.53 -24.70 14.27
N ARG A 282 -16.51 -24.84 15.17
CA ARG A 282 -17.22 -23.69 15.75
C ARG A 282 -16.32 -23.04 16.80
N LEU A 283 -16.00 -21.76 16.62
CA LEU A 283 -15.24 -20.98 17.59
C LEU A 283 -16.12 -20.62 18.80
N GLY A 284 -15.47 -20.29 19.93
CA GLY A 284 -16.14 -19.78 21.13
C GLY A 284 -16.71 -18.38 20.94
N ASN A 285 -17.48 -17.91 21.92
CA ASN A 285 -18.01 -16.55 21.90
C ASN A 285 -16.87 -15.54 22.12
N TRP A 286 -16.92 -14.43 21.36
CA TRP A 286 -16.07 -13.26 21.53
C TRP A 286 -16.82 -12.19 22.34
#